data_AF-A0A9P5XCK7-F1
#
_entry.id   AF-A0A9P5XCK7-F1
#
_cell.length_a   1.000
_cell.length_b   1.000
_cell.length_c   1.000
_cell.angle_alpha   90.00
_cell.angle_beta   90.00
_cell.angle_gamma   90.00
#
_symmetry.space_group_name_H-M   'P 1'
#
loop_
_entity.id
_entity.type
_entity.pdbx_description
1 polymer ?
#
loop_
_entity_poly.entity_id
_entity_poly.type
_entity_poly.pdbx_seq_one_letter_code
_entity_poly.pdbx_strand_id
1 'polypeptide(L)'
;PTSTATGGLNTAAKAAGKLFFGTAVDNGSLNDSPYRAILNDVKEFGQLTPANSMKWDATEASRGTFTFTNGDAIVDVAKANGQLVRGHTTVWHSQLPSWVSNGNFDNSTLISIVQNHVTTVVDHYKGNM
;
A
#
# COMPACT_ATOMS: atom_id res chain seq x y z
N PRO A 1 27.25 24.43 -20.13
CA PRO A 1 26.77 24.28 -18.73
C PRO A 1 26.21 22.87 -18.50
N THR A 2 27.06 21.95 -18.05
CA THR A 2 26.68 20.60 -17.64
C THR A 2 25.99 20.67 -16.27
N SER A 3 24.66 20.72 -16.28
CA SER A 3 23.86 20.53 -15.07
C SER A 3 24.04 19.09 -14.60
N THR A 4 24.81 18.90 -13.52
CA THR A 4 24.82 17.67 -12.73
C THR A 4 23.44 17.46 -12.11
N ALA A 5 22.52 16.81 -12.83
CA ALA A 5 21.33 16.21 -12.23
C ALA A 5 21.76 14.92 -11.50
N THR A 6 22.48 15.07 -10.38
CA THR A 6 23.06 13.95 -9.60
C THR A 6 22.24 13.57 -8.36
N GLY A 7 20.92 13.82 -8.35
CA GLY A 7 20.08 13.37 -7.24
C GLY A 7 18.68 13.02 -7.71
N GLY A 8 18.31 11.74 -7.61
CA GLY A 8 16.94 11.29 -7.90
C GLY A 8 15.90 11.96 -6.99
N LEU A 9 14.62 11.81 -7.34
CA LEU A 9 13.51 12.53 -6.70
C LEU A 9 13.48 12.39 -5.16
N ASN A 10 13.61 11.17 -4.64
CA ASN A 10 13.68 10.92 -3.20
C ASN A 10 14.96 11.49 -2.56
N THR A 11 16.10 11.46 -3.28
CA THR A 11 17.33 12.09 -2.79
C THR A 11 17.15 13.60 -2.63
N ALA A 12 16.57 14.27 -3.63
CA ALA A 12 16.27 15.69 -3.57
C ALA A 12 15.26 16.01 -2.45
N ALA A 13 14.22 15.18 -2.29
CA ALA A 13 13.23 15.35 -1.23
C ALA A 13 13.86 15.25 0.17
N LYS A 14 14.72 14.26 0.41
CA LYS A 14 15.44 14.11 1.69
C LYS A 14 16.43 15.24 1.94
N ALA A 15 17.15 15.69 0.92
CA ALA A 15 18.04 16.86 1.04
C ALA A 15 17.27 18.14 1.40
N ALA A 16 16.00 18.25 1.00
CA ALA A 16 15.08 19.32 1.37
C ALA A 16 14.36 19.09 2.72
N GLY A 17 14.77 18.10 3.51
CA GLY A 17 14.21 17.81 4.83
C GLY A 17 12.85 17.08 4.82
N LYS A 18 12.46 16.46 3.70
CA LYS A 18 11.26 15.60 3.63
C LYS A 18 11.61 14.16 3.99
N LEU A 19 10.62 13.40 4.47
CA LEU A 19 10.83 12.01 4.86
C LEU A 19 11.08 11.10 3.64
N PHE A 20 10.31 11.29 2.56
CA PHE A 20 10.43 10.53 1.32
C PHE A 20 9.86 11.30 0.12
N PHE A 21 10.24 10.87 -1.08
CA PHE A 21 9.43 10.94 -2.30
C PHE A 21 9.05 9.51 -2.69
N GLY A 22 7.80 9.25 -3.08
CA GLY A 22 7.29 7.89 -3.23
C GLY A 22 6.40 7.73 -4.47
N THR A 23 5.98 6.49 -4.70
CA THR A 23 5.10 6.13 -5.81
C THR A 23 4.07 5.07 -5.41
N ALA A 24 2.97 4.99 -6.17
CA ALA A 24 2.01 3.91 -6.07
C ALA A 24 2.42 2.74 -6.98
N VAL A 25 2.12 1.52 -6.55
CA VAL A 25 2.45 0.29 -7.28
C VAL A 25 1.24 -0.63 -7.25
N ASP A 26 1.01 -1.35 -8.34
CA ASP A 26 0.05 -2.44 -8.38
C ASP A 26 0.73 -3.76 -8.77
N ASN A 27 0.15 -4.88 -8.36
CA ASN A 27 0.75 -6.20 -8.48
C ASN A 27 1.05 -6.59 -9.94
N GLY A 28 0.24 -6.13 -10.90
CA GLY A 28 0.41 -6.41 -12.32
C GLY A 28 1.73 -5.91 -12.91
N SER A 29 2.35 -4.87 -12.31
CA SER A 29 3.61 -4.30 -12.78
C SER A 29 4.84 -4.94 -12.14
N LEU A 30 4.67 -5.87 -11.18
CA LEU A 30 5.81 -6.42 -10.44
C LEU A 30 6.72 -7.35 -11.27
N ASN A 31 6.23 -7.87 -12.40
CA ASN A 31 7.00 -8.73 -13.28
C ASN A 31 7.63 -7.98 -14.48
N ASP A 32 7.34 -6.68 -14.62
CA ASP A 32 7.93 -5.84 -15.66
C ASP A 32 9.33 -5.39 -15.20
N SER A 33 10.38 -5.94 -15.84
CA SER A 33 11.78 -5.70 -15.43
C SER A 33 12.21 -4.23 -15.54
N PRO A 34 11.97 -3.52 -16.66
CA PRO A 34 12.18 -2.08 -16.73
C PRO A 34 11.46 -1.28 -15.65
N TYR A 35 10.18 -1.58 -15.39
CA TYR A 35 9.42 -0.92 -14.32
C TYR A 35 10.02 -1.19 -12.94
N ARG A 36 10.37 -2.46 -12.66
CA ARG A 36 10.99 -2.87 -11.39
C ARG A 36 12.35 -2.21 -11.16
N ALA A 37 13.12 -1.98 -12.21
CA ALA A 37 14.42 -1.31 -12.10
C ALA A 37 14.26 0.12 -11.55
N ILE A 38 13.30 0.90 -12.08
CA ILE A 38 13.02 2.25 -11.59
C ILE A 38 12.38 2.20 -10.20
N LEU A 39 11.45 1.28 -9.98
CA LEU A 39 10.75 1.13 -8.70
C LEU A 39 11.72 0.83 -7.55
N ASN A 40 12.77 0.05 -7.82
CA ASN A 40 13.81 -0.31 -6.85
C ASN A 40 14.89 0.76 -6.67
N ASP A 41 14.95 1.78 -7.54
CA ASP A 41 15.91 2.86 -7.36
C ASP A 41 15.46 3.78 -6.21
N VAL A 42 16.04 3.56 -5.03
CA VAL A 42 15.76 4.33 -3.82
C VAL A 42 16.15 5.80 -3.92
N LYS A 43 16.97 6.18 -4.92
CA LYS A 43 17.24 7.60 -5.20
C LYS A 43 16.02 8.28 -5.79
N GLU A 44 15.19 7.54 -6.54
CA GLU A 44 13.94 8.03 -7.11
C GLU A 44 12.77 7.85 -6.14
N PHE A 45 12.61 6.66 -5.56
CA PHE A 45 11.46 6.35 -4.70
C PHE A 45 11.89 5.74 -3.36
N GLY A 46 11.64 6.46 -2.27
CA GLY A 46 11.88 6.00 -0.90
C GLY A 46 10.66 5.40 -0.21
N GLN A 47 9.51 5.32 -0.89
CA GLN A 47 8.24 4.90 -0.31
C GLN A 47 7.30 4.31 -1.36
N LEU A 48 6.63 3.20 -1.02
CA LEU A 48 5.68 2.50 -1.89
C LEU A 48 4.26 2.45 -1.29
N THR A 49 3.25 2.74 -2.12
CA THR A 49 1.83 2.63 -1.76
C THR A 49 1.17 1.55 -2.60
N PRO A 50 0.63 0.47 -2.03
CA PRO A 50 -0.19 -0.49 -2.76
C PRO A 50 -1.45 0.19 -3.31
N ALA A 51 -1.59 0.19 -4.63
CA ALA A 51 -2.67 0.92 -5.30
C ALA A 51 -4.04 0.27 -5.06
N ASN A 52 -4.09 -1.06 -4.99
CA ASN A 52 -5.34 -1.82 -4.87
C ASN A 52 -5.28 -2.96 -3.85
N SER A 53 -4.15 -3.62 -3.68
CA SER A 53 -4.03 -4.87 -2.90
C SER A 53 -4.18 -4.73 -1.39
N MET A 54 -4.40 -3.52 -0.87
CA MET A 54 -4.75 -3.25 0.53
C MET A 54 -6.12 -2.59 0.70
N LYS A 55 -6.94 -2.51 -0.36
CA LYS A 55 -8.34 -2.06 -0.25
C LYS A 55 -9.22 -3.18 0.31
N TRP A 56 -10.43 -2.82 0.74
CA TRP A 56 -11.32 -3.74 1.45
C TRP A 56 -11.70 -4.94 0.57
N ASP A 57 -12.06 -4.72 -0.69
CA ASP A 57 -12.41 -5.81 -1.61
C ASP A 57 -11.26 -6.81 -1.83
N ALA A 58 -10.01 -6.34 -1.84
CA ALA A 58 -8.82 -7.17 -2.00
C ALA A 58 -8.44 -7.92 -0.72
N THR A 59 -8.64 -7.29 0.45
CA THR A 59 -8.17 -7.84 1.74
C THR A 59 -9.22 -8.66 2.47
N GLU A 60 -10.51 -8.43 2.25
CA GLU A 60 -11.63 -9.14 2.89
C GLU A 60 -12.83 -9.28 1.93
N ALA A 61 -12.59 -9.94 0.79
CA ALA A 61 -13.61 -10.17 -0.25
C ALA A 61 -14.87 -10.89 0.26
N SER A 62 -14.73 -11.68 1.34
CA SER A 62 -15.82 -12.32 2.07
C SER A 62 -15.65 -12.07 3.56
N ARG A 63 -16.74 -11.81 4.28
CA ARG A 63 -16.72 -11.45 5.71
C ARG A 63 -15.91 -12.45 6.54
N GLY A 64 -14.88 -11.97 7.22
CA GLY A 64 -14.01 -12.77 8.09
C GLY A 64 -12.95 -13.60 7.36
N THR A 65 -12.91 -13.58 6.03
CA THR A 65 -11.90 -14.29 5.23
C THR A 65 -10.92 -13.31 4.65
N PHE A 66 -9.73 -13.23 5.25
CA PHE A 66 -8.70 -12.26 4.87
C PHE A 66 -7.70 -12.84 3.87
N THR A 67 -7.29 -12.03 2.90
CA THR A 67 -6.21 -12.34 1.95
C THR A 67 -5.21 -11.21 1.91
N PHE A 68 -3.94 -11.50 2.20
CA PHE A 68 -2.88 -10.48 2.25
C PHE A 68 -1.78 -10.67 1.20
N THR A 69 -1.78 -11.80 0.48
CA THR A 69 -0.72 -12.21 -0.47
C THR A 69 -0.26 -11.10 -1.41
N ASN A 70 -1.20 -10.37 -2.01
CA ASN A 70 -0.86 -9.32 -2.97
C ASN A 70 -0.31 -8.05 -2.29
N GLY A 71 -0.81 -7.70 -1.10
CA GLY A 71 -0.27 -6.58 -0.33
C GLY A 71 1.12 -6.90 0.22
N ASP A 72 1.30 -8.13 0.74
CA ASP A 72 2.57 -8.68 1.22
C ASP A 72 3.65 -8.61 0.14
N ALA A 73 3.33 -8.99 -1.10
CA ALA A 73 4.29 -8.92 -2.21
C ALA A 73 4.86 -7.50 -2.44
N ILE A 74 4.06 -6.44 -2.25
CA ILE A 74 4.54 -5.05 -2.38
C ILE A 74 5.32 -4.62 -1.12
N VAL A 75 4.87 -5.04 0.05
CA VAL A 75 5.59 -4.81 1.31
C VAL A 75 6.98 -5.45 1.27
N ASP A 76 7.10 -6.66 0.74
CA ASP A 76 8.36 -7.39 0.63
C ASP A 76 9.33 -6.69 -0.33
N VAL A 77 8.83 -6.13 -1.43
CA VAL A 77 9.62 -5.26 -2.31
C VAL A 77 10.14 -4.04 -1.55
N ALA A 78 9.25 -3.34 -0.84
CA ALA A 78 9.62 -2.13 -0.11
C ALA A 78 10.69 -2.43 0.95
N LYS A 79 10.48 -3.49 1.73
CA LYS A 79 11.44 -3.97 2.75
C LYS A 79 12.79 -4.34 2.16
N ALA A 80 12.81 -5.10 1.05
CA ALA A 80 14.05 -5.51 0.41
C ALA A 80 14.93 -4.33 -0.01
N ASN A 81 14.31 -3.19 -0.33
CA ASN A 81 14.99 -1.96 -0.73
C ASN A 81 15.15 -0.93 0.40
N GLY A 82 14.60 -1.17 1.60
CA GLY A 82 14.56 -0.17 2.68
C GLY A 82 13.65 1.03 2.38
N GLN A 83 12.62 0.83 1.56
CA GLN A 83 11.57 1.82 1.28
C GLN A 83 10.49 1.75 2.36
N LEU A 84 9.89 2.89 2.70
CA LEU A 84 8.72 2.96 3.58
C LEU A 84 7.47 2.44 2.88
N VAL A 85 6.46 2.01 3.64
CA VAL A 85 5.15 1.65 3.08
C VAL A 85 4.08 2.60 3.61
N ARG A 86 3.14 2.98 2.73
CA ARG A 86 1.90 3.63 3.15
C ARG A 86 0.73 2.70 2.88
N GLY A 87 0.07 2.25 3.94
CA GLY A 87 -1.17 1.49 3.82
C GLY A 87 -2.26 2.31 3.14
N HIS A 88 -2.94 1.70 2.17
CA HIS A 88 -4.03 2.32 1.41
C HIS A 88 -5.01 1.23 0.97
N THR A 89 -6.19 1.11 1.58
CA THR A 89 -6.78 1.88 2.68
C THR A 89 -7.81 1.00 3.39
N THR A 90 -8.03 1.20 4.69
CA THR A 90 -8.88 0.31 5.49
C THR A 90 -10.37 0.64 5.44
N VAL A 91 -10.76 1.90 5.25
CA VAL A 91 -12.19 2.28 5.15
C VAL A 91 -12.37 3.24 3.99
N TRP A 92 -13.19 2.83 3.03
CA TRP A 92 -13.51 3.64 1.85
C TRP A 92 -14.84 3.18 1.23
N HIS A 93 -15.54 4.09 0.55
CA HIS A 93 -16.83 3.78 -0.09
C HIS A 93 -16.69 3.08 -1.45
N SER A 94 -15.52 3.20 -2.08
CA SER A 94 -15.20 2.58 -3.37
C SER A 94 -14.34 1.34 -3.14
N GLN A 95 -14.41 0.38 -4.06
CA GLN A 95 -13.73 -0.91 -3.93
C GLN A 95 -14.05 -1.58 -2.58
N LEU A 96 -15.33 -1.46 -2.21
CA LEU A 96 -15.95 -2.04 -1.05
C LEU A 96 -16.62 -3.35 -1.48
N PRO A 97 -16.38 -4.48 -0.79
CA PRO A 97 -16.95 -5.75 -1.20
C PRO A 97 -18.48 -5.74 -1.04
N SER A 98 -19.17 -6.45 -1.93
CA SER A 98 -20.64 -6.42 -2.02
C SER A 98 -21.35 -6.88 -0.74
N TRP A 99 -20.70 -7.74 0.06
CA TRP A 99 -21.25 -8.18 1.34
C TRP A 99 -21.36 -7.03 2.37
N VAL A 100 -20.53 -6.00 2.24
CA VAL A 100 -20.63 -4.79 3.06
C VAL A 100 -21.69 -3.86 2.49
N SER A 101 -21.61 -3.53 1.20
CA SER A 101 -22.52 -2.55 0.57
C SER A 101 -23.98 -3.00 0.58
N ASN A 102 -24.23 -4.32 0.49
CA ASN A 102 -25.58 -4.89 0.39
C ASN A 102 -26.02 -5.58 1.69
N GLY A 103 -25.25 -5.43 2.78
CA GLY A 103 -25.44 -6.19 4.01
C GLY A 103 -26.61 -5.76 4.90
N ASN A 104 -27.19 -4.57 4.66
CA ASN A 104 -28.32 -4.01 5.43
C ASN A 104 -28.13 -4.11 6.95
N PHE A 105 -26.94 -3.74 7.43
CA PHE A 105 -26.57 -3.84 8.84
C PHE A 105 -27.15 -2.71 9.68
N ASP A 106 -27.48 -3.00 10.94
CA ASP A 106 -27.65 -1.95 11.94
C ASP A 106 -26.31 -1.28 12.30
N ASN A 107 -26.39 -0.17 13.03
CA ASN A 107 -25.21 0.61 13.43
C ASN A 107 -24.20 -0.23 14.22
N SER A 108 -24.66 -1.04 15.18
CA SER A 108 -23.78 -1.83 16.04
C SER A 108 -23.02 -2.91 15.27
N THR A 109 -23.70 -3.54 14.32
CA THR A 109 -23.15 -4.59 13.46
C THR A 109 -22.13 -4.01 12.49
N LEU A 110 -22.43 -2.87 11.86
CA LEU A 110 -21.48 -2.21 10.95
C LEU A 110 -20.24 -1.68 11.69
N ILE A 111 -20.39 -1.13 12.90
CA ILE A 111 -19.25 -0.73 13.74
C ILE A 111 -18.35 -1.94 14.03
N SER A 112 -18.93 -3.07 14.44
CA SER A 112 -18.16 -4.29 14.71
C SER A 112 -17.43 -4.80 13.46
N ILE A 113 -18.07 -4.74 12.29
CA ILE A 113 -17.45 -5.10 11.01
C ILE A 113 -16.25 -4.20 10.70
N VAL A 114 -16.41 -2.87 10.79
CA VAL A 114 -15.33 -1.91 10.52
C VAL A 114 -14.18 -2.11 11.51
N GLN A 115 -14.47 -2.28 12.79
CA GLN A 115 -13.45 -2.52 13.81
C GLN A 115 -12.68 -3.82 13.55
N ASN A 116 -13.36 -4.90 13.21
CA ASN A 116 -12.72 -6.16 12.86
C ASN A 116 -11.82 -6.02 11.64
N HIS A 117 -12.31 -5.38 10.57
CA HIS A 117 -11.56 -5.17 9.34
C HIS A 117 -10.30 -4.34 9.58
N VAL A 118 -10.45 -3.16 10.19
CA VAL A 118 -9.34 -2.25 10.48
C VAL A 118 -8.30 -2.93 11.37
N THR A 119 -8.74 -3.57 12.45
CA THR A 119 -7.81 -4.21 13.42
C THR A 119 -7.04 -5.34 12.75
N THR A 120 -7.74 -6.24 12.04
CA THR A 120 -7.09 -7.40 11.40
C THR A 120 -6.08 -6.98 10.34
N VAL A 121 -6.43 -5.99 9.50
CA VAL A 121 -5.51 -5.48 8.45
C VAL A 121 -4.31 -4.76 9.06
N VAL A 122 -4.53 -3.88 10.05
CA VAL A 122 -3.44 -3.12 10.69
C VAL A 122 -2.52 -4.04 11.50
N ASP A 123 -3.06 -5.02 12.22
CA ASP A 123 -2.27 -5.96 13.00
C ASP A 123 -1.43 -6.88 12.11
N HIS A 124 -1.95 -7.32 10.96
CA HIS A 124 -1.18 -8.11 9.98
C HIS A 124 0.09 -7.37 9.52
N TYR A 125 -0.01 -6.06 9.26
CA TYR A 125 1.11 -5.26 8.77
C TYR A 125 1.93 -4.54 9.86
N LYS A 126 1.60 -4.76 11.13
CA LYS A 126 2.28 -4.12 12.26
C LYS A 126 3.79 -4.43 12.26
N GLY A 127 4.62 -3.38 12.32
CA GLY A 127 6.08 -3.49 12.34
C GLY A 127 6.72 -3.82 10.99
N ASN A 128 5.91 -3.89 9.92
CA ASN A 128 6.34 -4.30 8.58
C ASN A 128 6.23 -3.17 7.53
N MET A 129 5.87 -1.95 7.94
CA MET A 129 5.57 -0.81 7.06
C MET A 129 6.35 0.45 7.44
#